data_AF-A0A1Z4R672-F1
#
_entry.id   AF-A0A1Z4R672-F1
#
_cell.length_a   1.000
_cell.length_b   1.000
_cell.length_c   1.000
_cell.angle_alpha   90.00
_cell.angle_beta   90.00
_cell.angle_gamma   90.00
#
_symmetry.space_group_name_H-M   'P 1'
#
loop_
_entity.id
_entity.type
_entity.pdbx_description
1 polymer ?
#
loop_
_entity_poly.entity_id
_entity_poly.type
_entity_poly.pdbx_seq_one_letter_code
_entity_poly.pdbx_strand_id
1 'polypeptide(L)'
;MLRRFIKWLKSFFRSLFSMQNGKNYRSEDNIKPRAKLTDTEYESFFIQLLNGVNDGWSQVKVRGFLDNNNIIQADLLVWLRGFSDKLLAADVENDELALRMLKLGKANMGELGELASSIGIRLQKRGQEIVSNNTHSSLNLESEDAESWFQKGLDKNRVGDLETAVICWQKAVNIKPDYHNAWYQLAYALSDLGKQEEAILAYEQALAIQPGDYQAWYNKGNTLIDLLKFDEAVICFQKTVEIQPDFYHAWNNLGSTLGCLEKLEEAFTAYNQAIELQPNDYQAWKNRGLALEKLGRLEEAFASYDQAIQIKPDYLDASKYKELALRNLEKQKQAAMSSNKLTVIKRE
;
A
#
# COMPACT_ATOMS: atom_id res chain seq x y z
N MET A 1 -3.21 7.03 -0.05
CA MET A 1 -3.45 8.47 0.22
C MET A 1 -4.30 9.23 -0.83
N LEU A 2 -4.14 8.97 -2.14
CA LEU A 2 -4.83 9.68 -3.23
C LEU A 2 -6.37 9.77 -3.10
N ARG A 3 -7.04 8.69 -2.65
CA ARG A 3 -8.51 8.69 -2.47
C ARG A 3 -8.99 9.53 -1.29
N ARG A 4 -8.20 9.65 -0.21
CA ARG A 4 -8.52 10.48 0.96
C ARG A 4 -8.26 11.95 0.65
N PHE A 5 -7.15 12.27 -0.02
CA PHE A 5 -6.86 13.60 -0.54
C PHE A 5 -7.91 14.06 -1.56
N ILE A 6 -8.26 13.24 -2.57
CA ILE A 6 -9.32 13.57 -3.53
C ILE A 6 -10.69 13.70 -2.86
N LYS A 7 -11.01 12.88 -1.85
CA LYS A 7 -12.25 13.01 -1.07
C LYS A 7 -12.24 14.30 -0.24
N TRP A 8 -11.13 14.63 0.40
CA TRP A 8 -10.96 15.86 1.17
C TRP A 8 -11.04 17.08 0.25
N LEU A 9 -10.32 17.08 -0.88
CA LEU A 9 -10.34 18.14 -1.88
C LEU A 9 -11.78 18.31 -2.41
N LYS A 10 -12.45 17.24 -2.86
CA LYS A 10 -13.86 17.29 -3.28
C LYS A 10 -14.80 17.75 -2.17
N SER A 11 -14.51 17.43 -0.90
CA SER A 11 -15.31 17.87 0.26
C SER A 11 -15.08 19.34 0.62
N PHE A 12 -13.83 19.78 0.57
CA PHE A 12 -13.37 21.15 0.75
C PHE A 12 -13.98 22.05 -0.34
N PHE A 13 -13.94 21.61 -1.60
CA PHE A 13 -14.57 22.28 -2.73
C PHE A 13 -16.10 22.30 -2.64
N ARG A 14 -16.76 21.20 -2.24
CA ARG A 14 -18.22 21.21 -1.96
C ARG A 14 -18.59 22.20 -0.86
N SER A 15 -17.79 22.31 0.20
CA SER A 15 -18.00 23.25 1.30
C SER A 15 -17.72 24.70 0.91
N LEU A 16 -16.79 24.94 -0.01
CA LEU A 16 -16.43 26.27 -0.49
C LEU A 16 -17.49 26.87 -1.43
N PHE A 17 -18.16 26.02 -2.21
CA PHE A 17 -19.06 26.43 -3.29
C PHE A 17 -20.53 26.07 -3.06
N SER A 18 -20.92 25.60 -1.87
CA SER A 18 -22.33 25.45 -1.48
C SER A 18 -23.07 26.79 -1.28
N MET A 19 -22.39 27.92 -1.49
CA MET A 19 -22.90 29.27 -1.27
C MET A 19 -22.33 30.23 -2.34
N GLN A 20 -22.80 30.12 -3.59
CA GLN A 20 -22.94 31.28 -4.50
C GLN A 20 -23.53 30.82 -5.84
N ASN A 21 -24.87 30.74 -5.88
CA ASN A 21 -25.58 30.95 -7.13
C ASN A 21 -25.70 32.45 -7.37
N GLY A 22 -25.16 32.91 -8.50
CA GLY A 22 -25.52 34.17 -9.13
C GLY A 22 -24.52 35.33 -8.95
N LYS A 23 -24.00 35.79 -10.08
CA LYS A 23 -24.28 37.15 -10.59
C LYS A 23 -23.87 37.25 -12.06
N ASN A 24 -24.87 37.52 -12.90
CA ASN A 24 -24.70 37.94 -14.28
C ASN A 24 -23.96 39.28 -14.33
N TYR A 25 -22.94 39.38 -15.17
CA TYR A 25 -22.46 40.65 -15.70
C TYR A 25 -22.50 40.60 -17.22
N ARG A 26 -23.33 41.47 -17.80
CA ARG A 26 -23.35 41.82 -19.23
C ARG A 26 -22.58 43.13 -19.41
N SER A 27 -21.64 43.16 -20.36
CA SER A 27 -21.43 44.29 -21.28
C SER A 27 -20.70 43.76 -22.51
N GLU A 28 -20.97 44.39 -23.64
CA GLU A 28 -20.84 43.92 -25.02
C GLU A 28 -19.40 43.95 -25.55
N ASP A 29 -19.02 42.95 -26.36
CA ASP A 29 -18.56 43.18 -27.74
C ASP A 29 -18.53 41.86 -28.54
N ASN A 30 -18.92 41.97 -29.82
CA ASN A 30 -19.27 40.87 -30.72
C ASN A 30 -18.06 40.02 -31.19
N ILE A 31 -17.77 38.96 -30.45
CA ILE A 31 -17.22 37.69 -30.97
C ILE A 31 -18.03 36.61 -30.25
N LYS A 32 -18.53 35.56 -30.92
CA LYS A 32 -19.25 34.45 -30.25
C LYS A 32 -18.43 34.04 -29.01
N PRO A 33 -18.88 34.31 -27.76
CA PRO A 33 -18.05 34.06 -26.60
C PRO A 33 -17.93 32.56 -26.47
N ARG A 34 -16.71 32.04 -26.53
CA ARG A 34 -16.43 30.67 -26.12
C ARG A 34 -16.95 30.55 -24.69
N ALA A 35 -17.80 29.55 -24.42
CA ALA A 35 -18.40 29.39 -23.09
C ALA A 35 -17.27 29.37 -22.05
N LYS A 36 -17.26 30.37 -21.17
CA LYS A 36 -16.27 30.47 -20.09
C LYS A 36 -16.48 29.26 -19.18
N LEU A 37 -15.42 28.49 -18.95
CA LEU A 37 -15.49 27.35 -18.04
C LEU A 37 -15.97 27.83 -16.67
N THR A 38 -16.78 27.01 -16.04
CA THR A 38 -17.25 27.21 -14.66
C THR A 38 -16.12 26.96 -13.67
N ASP A 39 -16.25 27.51 -12.45
CA ASP A 39 -15.26 27.27 -11.40
C ASP A 39 -15.06 25.77 -11.10
N THR A 40 -16.13 24.97 -11.20
CA THR A 40 -16.10 23.51 -11.03
C THR A 40 -15.35 22.80 -12.15
N GLU A 41 -15.46 23.30 -13.39
CA GLU A 41 -14.70 22.76 -14.52
C GLU A 41 -13.22 23.12 -14.39
N TYR A 42 -12.90 24.37 -14.06
CA TYR A 42 -11.52 24.77 -13.75
C TYR A 42 -10.93 23.95 -12.61
N GLU A 43 -11.68 23.70 -11.54
CA GLU A 43 -11.27 22.82 -10.45
C GLU A 43 -10.92 21.41 -10.96
N SER A 44 -11.82 20.77 -11.70
CA SER A 44 -11.62 19.42 -12.21
C SER A 44 -10.38 19.32 -13.09
N PHE A 45 -10.19 20.28 -14.00
CA PHE A 45 -9.03 20.32 -14.88
C PHE A 45 -7.74 20.63 -14.12
N PHE A 46 -7.80 21.50 -13.12
CA PHE A 46 -6.65 21.84 -12.30
C PHE A 46 -6.17 20.64 -11.47
N ILE A 47 -7.09 19.82 -10.94
CA ILE A 47 -6.74 18.56 -10.26
C ILE A 47 -6.04 17.60 -11.22
N GLN A 48 -6.57 17.45 -12.43
CA GLN A 48 -5.96 16.59 -13.46
C GLN A 48 -4.57 17.10 -13.85
N LEU A 49 -4.39 18.42 -13.95
CA LEU A 49 -3.10 19.06 -14.20
C LEU A 49 -2.09 18.74 -13.10
N LEU A 50 -2.48 18.88 -11.84
CA LEU A 50 -1.62 18.59 -10.68
C LEU A 50 -1.27 17.10 -10.60
N ASN A 51 -2.20 16.20 -10.93
CA ASN A 51 -1.92 14.76 -11.04
C ASN A 51 -0.90 14.49 -12.16
N GLY A 52 -1.13 15.04 -13.35
CA GLY A 52 -0.23 14.84 -14.48
C GLY A 52 1.19 15.32 -14.20
N VAL A 53 1.35 16.49 -13.58
CA VAL A 53 2.67 16.98 -13.18
C VAL A 53 3.28 16.15 -12.05
N ASN A 54 2.48 15.63 -11.13
CA ASN A 54 2.96 14.71 -10.12
C ASN A 54 3.50 13.40 -10.74
N ASP A 55 2.86 12.95 -11.83
CA ASP A 55 3.24 11.78 -12.63
C ASP A 55 4.36 12.11 -13.66
N GLY A 56 4.97 13.29 -13.56
CA GLY A 56 6.15 13.67 -14.35
C GLY A 56 5.84 14.32 -15.70
N TRP A 57 4.68 14.98 -15.88
CA TRP A 57 4.42 15.74 -17.10
C TRP A 57 5.45 16.84 -17.32
N SER A 58 6.03 16.85 -18.52
CA SER A 58 6.88 17.93 -19.01
C SER A 58 6.04 19.16 -19.39
N GLN A 59 6.68 20.31 -19.53
CA GLN A 59 6.06 21.55 -20.01
C GLN A 59 5.24 21.35 -21.29
N VAL A 60 5.74 20.52 -22.21
CA VAL A 60 5.06 20.19 -23.48
C VAL A 60 3.76 19.42 -23.24
N LYS A 61 3.76 18.43 -22.33
CA LYS A 61 2.56 17.68 -21.96
C LYS A 61 1.53 18.55 -21.24
N VAL A 62 2.00 19.45 -20.37
CA VAL A 62 1.15 20.42 -19.68
C VAL A 62 0.46 21.36 -20.68
N ARG A 63 1.20 21.91 -21.65
CA ARG A 63 0.61 22.74 -22.72
C ARG A 63 -0.38 21.95 -23.57
N GLY A 64 0.00 20.76 -24.03
CA GLY A 64 -0.89 19.90 -24.81
C GLY A 64 -2.17 19.53 -24.06
N PHE A 65 -2.11 19.34 -22.74
CA PHE A 65 -3.31 19.14 -21.93
C PHE A 65 -4.23 20.36 -21.91
N LEU A 66 -3.68 21.57 -21.73
CA LEU A 66 -4.47 22.80 -21.75
C LEU A 66 -5.13 23.00 -23.12
N ASP A 67 -4.38 22.80 -24.20
CA ASP A 67 -4.86 22.95 -25.58
C ASP A 67 -5.97 21.94 -25.89
N ASN A 68 -5.77 20.66 -25.56
CA ASN A 68 -6.74 19.58 -25.81
C ASN A 68 -8.05 19.78 -25.05
N ASN A 69 -7.99 20.39 -23.87
CA ASN A 69 -9.18 20.69 -23.06
C ASN A 69 -9.70 22.11 -23.30
N ASN A 70 -9.17 22.83 -24.29
CA ASN A 70 -9.57 24.19 -24.63
C ASN A 70 -9.46 25.19 -23.46
N ILE A 71 -8.49 24.98 -22.58
CA ILE A 71 -8.26 25.79 -21.38
C ILE A 71 -7.31 26.93 -21.75
N ILE A 72 -7.81 28.17 -21.63
CA ILE A 72 -6.99 29.35 -21.84
C ILE A 72 -6.14 29.56 -20.57
N GLN A 73 -4.82 29.59 -20.74
CA GLN A 73 -3.88 29.72 -19.61
C GLN A 73 -4.12 30.99 -18.78
N ALA A 74 -4.47 32.10 -19.44
CA ALA A 74 -4.79 33.36 -18.76
C ALA A 74 -6.05 33.25 -17.88
N ASP A 75 -7.10 32.58 -18.35
CA ASP A 75 -8.32 32.39 -17.55
C ASP A 75 -8.09 31.42 -16.39
N LEU A 76 -7.31 30.36 -16.61
CA LEU A 76 -6.88 29.45 -15.54
C LEU A 76 -6.06 30.18 -14.48
N LEU A 77 -5.19 31.12 -14.89
CA LEU A 77 -4.41 31.95 -13.98
C LEU A 77 -5.30 32.87 -13.14
N VAL A 78 -6.28 33.53 -13.75
CA VAL A 78 -7.25 34.39 -13.04
C VAL A 78 -8.07 33.57 -12.04
N TRP A 79 -8.57 32.41 -12.47
CA TRP A 79 -9.27 31.48 -11.58
C TRP A 79 -8.37 31.03 -10.41
N LEU A 80 -7.12 30.65 -10.70
CA LEU A 80 -6.17 30.19 -9.69
C LEU A 80 -5.84 31.28 -8.65
N ARG A 81 -5.76 32.56 -9.06
CA ARG A 81 -5.60 33.69 -8.12
C ARG A 81 -6.77 33.76 -7.15
N GLY A 82 -8.01 33.81 -7.66
CA GLY A 82 -9.21 33.86 -6.83
C GLY A 82 -9.43 32.61 -5.97
N PHE A 83 -9.00 31.44 -6.46
CA PHE A 83 -8.99 30.20 -5.70
C PHE A 83 -7.95 30.22 -4.58
N SER A 84 -6.75 30.75 -4.85
CA SER A 84 -5.64 30.77 -3.89
C SER A 84 -5.93 31.57 -2.64
N ASP A 85 -6.64 32.69 -2.75
CA ASP A 85 -7.01 33.51 -1.60
C ASP A 85 -7.94 32.74 -0.64
N LYS A 86 -8.91 32.00 -1.20
CA LYS A 86 -9.83 31.16 -0.41
C LYS A 86 -9.13 29.94 0.19
N LEU A 87 -8.23 29.32 -0.59
CA LEU A 87 -7.44 28.17 -0.14
C LEU A 87 -6.50 28.55 1.01
N LEU A 88 -5.84 29.72 0.92
CA LEU A 88 -4.94 30.23 1.93
C LEU A 88 -5.65 30.71 3.20
N ALA A 89 -6.93 31.08 3.11
CA ALA A 89 -7.77 31.45 4.25
C ALA A 89 -8.30 30.25 5.07
N ALA A 90 -8.27 29.02 4.52
CA ALA A 90 -8.75 27.84 5.22
C ALA A 90 -7.72 27.29 6.23
N ASP A 91 -8.16 27.05 7.47
CA ASP A 91 -7.32 26.51 8.56
C ASP A 91 -7.18 24.98 8.48
N VAL A 92 -6.61 24.49 7.39
CA VAL A 92 -6.37 23.05 7.16
C VAL A 92 -5.00 22.81 6.55
N GLU A 93 -4.31 21.77 7.04
CA GLU A 93 -3.01 21.32 6.54
C GLU A 93 -3.11 20.79 5.09
N ASN A 94 -2.13 21.11 4.25
CA ASN A 94 -2.23 20.99 2.79
C ASN A 94 -0.92 20.56 2.10
N ASP A 95 -0.10 19.75 2.77
CA ASP A 95 1.28 19.46 2.32
C ASP A 95 1.37 18.76 0.97
N GLU A 96 0.42 17.84 0.68
CA GLU A 96 0.37 17.16 -0.62
C GLU A 96 0.01 18.13 -1.75
N LEU A 97 -0.89 19.08 -1.49
CA LEU A 97 -1.24 20.14 -2.44
C LEU A 97 -0.06 21.11 -2.64
N ALA A 98 0.61 21.49 -1.55
CA ALA A 98 1.80 22.33 -1.58
C ALA A 98 2.90 21.71 -2.47
N LEU A 99 3.20 20.41 -2.30
CA LEU A 99 4.19 19.70 -3.10
C LEU A 99 3.83 19.69 -4.60
N ARG A 100 2.57 19.41 -4.93
CA ARG A 100 2.11 19.36 -6.33
C ARG A 100 2.14 20.73 -6.99
N MET A 101 1.80 21.78 -6.25
CA MET A 101 1.92 23.18 -6.67
C MET A 101 3.38 23.56 -6.98
N LEU A 102 4.33 23.13 -6.13
CA LEU A 102 5.76 23.33 -6.37
C LEU A 102 6.24 22.56 -7.62
N LYS A 103 5.75 21.34 -7.86
CA LYS A 103 6.06 20.59 -9.08
C LYS A 103 5.51 21.26 -10.33
N LEU A 104 4.28 21.79 -10.28
CA LEU A 104 3.70 22.60 -11.37
C LEU A 104 4.54 23.86 -11.64
N GLY A 105 5.07 24.47 -10.58
CA GLY A 105 6.06 25.53 -10.68
C GLY A 105 7.31 25.18 -11.48
N LYS A 106 7.88 24.00 -11.20
CA LYS A 106 9.06 23.47 -11.89
C LYS A 106 8.81 23.11 -13.37
N ALA A 107 7.55 22.98 -13.79
CA ALA A 107 7.19 22.75 -15.19
C ALA A 107 7.38 24.00 -16.08
N ASN A 108 7.83 25.13 -15.52
CA ASN A 108 8.19 26.37 -16.24
C ASN A 108 7.06 26.93 -17.12
N MET A 109 5.86 27.05 -16.56
CA MET A 109 4.65 27.50 -17.26
C MET A 109 4.47 29.03 -17.26
N GLY A 110 5.55 29.81 -17.19
CA GLY A 110 5.47 31.27 -17.04
C GLY A 110 4.70 31.67 -15.77
N GLU A 111 3.84 32.68 -15.87
CA GLU A 111 3.06 33.20 -14.72
C GLU A 111 2.25 32.13 -13.97
N LEU A 112 1.76 31.11 -14.67
CA LEU A 112 1.02 30.00 -14.05
C LEU A 112 1.92 29.17 -13.14
N GLY A 113 3.15 28.91 -13.57
CA GLY A 113 4.14 28.17 -12.77
C GLY A 113 4.64 29.01 -11.59
N GLU A 114 4.89 30.30 -11.79
CA GLU A 114 5.29 31.21 -10.71
C GLU A 114 4.20 31.33 -9.64
N LEU A 115 2.95 31.50 -10.05
CA LEU A 115 1.82 31.56 -9.13
C LEU A 115 1.64 30.24 -8.38
N ALA A 116 1.70 29.09 -9.07
CA ALA A 116 1.65 27.78 -8.43
C ALA A 116 2.78 27.60 -7.41
N SER A 117 4.01 27.99 -7.76
CA SER A 117 5.16 27.94 -6.84
C SER A 117 4.92 28.77 -5.58
N SER A 118 4.47 30.01 -5.77
CA SER A 118 4.17 30.94 -4.68
C SER A 118 3.10 30.39 -3.73
N ILE A 119 2.02 29.80 -4.28
CA ILE A 119 0.97 29.15 -3.50
C ILE A 119 1.54 27.94 -2.74
N GLY A 120 2.34 27.10 -3.40
CA GLY A 120 2.97 25.94 -2.76
C GLY A 120 3.85 26.32 -1.56
N ILE A 121 4.70 27.35 -1.72
CA ILE A 121 5.56 27.86 -0.63
C ILE A 121 4.70 28.40 0.52
N ARG A 122 3.64 29.16 0.23
CA ARG A 122 2.76 29.73 1.26
C ARG A 122 1.98 28.64 2.01
N LEU A 123 1.50 27.61 1.32
CA LEU A 123 0.83 26.47 1.95
C LEU A 123 1.78 25.70 2.87
N GLN A 124 3.03 25.49 2.44
CA GLN A 124 4.06 24.84 3.24
C GLN A 124 4.42 25.67 4.48
N LYS A 125 4.61 26.98 4.33
CA LYS A 125 4.87 27.91 5.44
C LYS A 125 3.69 27.94 6.42
N ARG A 126 2.46 27.93 5.92
CA ARG A 126 1.25 27.86 6.76
C ARG A 126 1.16 26.53 7.51
N GLY A 127 1.48 25.40 6.87
CA GLY A 127 1.60 24.12 7.57
C GLY A 127 2.58 24.21 8.74
N GLN A 128 3.75 24.81 8.51
CA GLN A 128 4.75 25.05 9.56
C GLN A 128 4.25 26.02 10.66
N GLU A 129 3.51 27.06 10.31
CA GLU A 129 2.95 28.05 11.25
C GLU A 129 1.75 27.50 12.03
N ILE A 130 0.87 26.69 11.44
CA ILE A 130 -0.20 25.97 12.15
C ILE A 130 0.42 24.98 13.14
N VAL A 131 1.48 24.30 12.73
CA VAL A 131 2.28 23.44 13.62
C VAL A 131 2.95 24.27 14.73
N SER A 132 3.43 25.48 14.44
CA SER A 132 4.11 26.37 15.41
C SER A 132 3.17 27.18 16.31
N ASN A 133 1.92 27.41 15.90
CA ASN A 133 0.93 28.16 16.70
C ASN A 133 0.12 27.23 17.59
N ASN A 134 -0.10 25.97 17.17
CA ASN A 134 -0.67 24.93 18.03
C ASN A 134 0.28 24.49 19.16
N THR A 135 1.55 24.91 19.15
CA THR A 135 2.53 24.62 20.21
C THR A 135 2.65 25.71 21.29
N HIS A 136 1.99 26.88 21.14
CA HIS A 136 2.17 28.01 22.08
C HIS A 136 1.10 28.21 23.16
N SER A 137 -0.01 27.47 23.16
CA SER A 137 -1.11 27.73 24.13
C SER A 137 -1.47 26.59 25.08
N SER A 138 -0.52 25.75 25.51
CA SER A 138 -0.58 25.08 26.83
C SER A 138 0.70 24.30 27.17
N LEU A 139 1.46 24.86 28.11
CA LEU A 139 2.26 24.18 29.14
C LEU A 139 3.28 23.10 28.71
N ASN A 140 4.55 23.50 28.80
CA ASN A 140 5.71 22.67 29.20
C ASN A 140 6.10 21.53 28.23
N LEU A 141 6.83 21.84 27.15
CA LEU A 141 7.44 20.80 26.30
C LEU A 141 8.88 21.18 25.92
N GLU A 142 9.81 20.34 26.38
CA GLU A 142 11.13 20.16 25.78
C GLU A 142 10.98 19.97 24.26
N SER A 143 11.93 20.45 23.46
CA SER A 143 11.85 20.26 22.01
C SER A 143 11.74 18.76 21.70
N GLU A 144 10.59 18.33 21.17
CA GLU A 144 10.35 16.90 20.91
C GLU A 144 11.24 16.43 19.75
N ASP A 145 12.30 15.72 20.11
CA ASP A 145 13.19 15.05 19.18
C ASP A 145 12.52 13.82 18.55
N ALA A 146 13.24 13.15 17.65
CA ALA A 146 12.72 11.96 16.98
C ALA A 146 12.36 10.83 17.97
N GLU A 147 13.06 10.75 19.11
CA GLU A 147 12.82 9.74 20.14
C GLU A 147 11.50 9.99 20.87
N SER A 148 11.22 11.24 21.22
CA SER A 148 9.94 11.63 21.84
C SER A 148 8.76 11.32 20.92
N TRP A 149 8.86 11.66 19.62
CA TRP A 149 7.83 11.29 18.65
C TRP A 149 7.68 9.78 18.46
N PHE A 150 8.79 9.04 18.49
CA PHE A 150 8.76 7.58 18.40
C PHE A 150 8.04 6.97 19.60
N GLN A 151 8.37 7.42 20.81
CA GLN A 151 7.75 6.95 22.05
C GLN A 151 6.26 7.27 22.11
N LYS A 152 5.85 8.46 21.67
CA LYS A 152 4.43 8.80 21.53
C LYS A 152 3.70 7.87 20.58
N GLY A 153 4.33 7.50 19.47
CA GLY A 153 3.76 6.53 18.54
C GLY A 153 3.54 5.16 19.20
N LEU A 154 4.51 4.68 19.98
CA LEU A 154 4.38 3.45 20.76
C LEU A 154 3.24 3.52 21.78
N ASP A 155 3.10 4.64 22.49
CA ASP A 155 2.03 4.82 23.48
C ASP A 155 0.64 4.85 22.83
N LYS A 156 0.52 5.46 21.64
CA LYS A 156 -0.71 5.46 20.83
C LYS A 156 -1.06 4.08 20.31
N ASN A 157 -0.06 3.33 19.83
CA ASN A 157 -0.25 1.94 19.42
C ASN A 157 -0.74 1.06 20.58
N ARG A 158 -0.19 1.24 21.78
CA ARG A 158 -0.59 0.47 22.98
C ARG A 158 -2.06 0.66 23.34
N VAL A 159 -2.65 1.82 23.05
CA VAL A 159 -4.08 2.09 23.27
C VAL A 159 -4.94 1.79 22.04
N GLY A 160 -4.37 1.21 20.97
CA GLY A 160 -5.06 0.84 19.74
C GLY A 160 -5.30 1.99 18.75
N ASP A 161 -4.75 3.17 19.01
CA ASP A 161 -4.87 4.35 18.13
C ASP A 161 -3.77 4.32 17.06
N LEU A 162 -3.93 3.40 16.11
CA LEU A 162 -2.97 3.15 15.03
C LEU A 162 -2.81 4.35 14.10
N GLU A 163 -3.90 5.09 13.81
CA GLU A 163 -3.83 6.29 12.98
C GLU A 163 -2.93 7.37 13.59
N THR A 164 -3.05 7.63 14.89
CA THR A 164 -2.19 8.60 15.56
C THR A 164 -0.77 8.07 15.72
N ALA A 165 -0.60 6.76 15.97
CA ALA A 165 0.72 6.13 16.03
C ALA A 165 1.52 6.35 14.73
N VAL A 166 0.87 6.15 13.57
CA VAL A 166 1.44 6.42 12.24
C VAL A 166 1.88 7.88 12.10
N ILE A 167 1.06 8.85 12.55
CA ILE A 167 1.44 10.28 12.49
C ILE A 167 2.69 10.55 13.35
N CYS A 168 2.73 10.00 14.56
CA CYS A 168 3.86 10.15 15.47
C CYS A 168 5.14 9.55 14.87
N TRP A 169 5.10 8.32 14.35
CA TRP A 169 6.27 7.70 13.72
C TRP A 169 6.68 8.39 12.41
N GLN A 170 5.73 8.90 11.62
CA GLN A 170 6.05 9.72 10.44
C GLN A 170 6.83 10.99 10.82
N LYS A 171 6.46 11.65 11.92
CA LYS A 171 7.21 12.78 12.46
C LYS A 171 8.61 12.37 12.91
N ALA A 172 8.73 11.23 13.61
CA ALA A 172 10.02 10.69 14.05
C ALA A 172 10.97 10.46 12.86
N VAL A 173 10.52 9.82 11.79
CA VAL A 173 11.36 9.56 10.60
C VAL A 173 11.62 10.81 9.76
N ASN A 174 10.74 11.81 9.79
CA ASN A 174 11.00 13.10 9.13
C ASN A 174 12.11 13.89 9.84
N ILE A 175 12.19 13.79 11.18
CA ILE A 175 13.26 14.41 11.98
C ILE A 175 14.55 13.61 11.85
N LYS A 176 14.45 12.27 11.92
CA LYS A 176 15.57 11.34 11.85
C LYS A 176 15.34 10.28 10.76
N PRO A 177 15.73 10.54 9.50
CA PRO A 177 15.47 9.63 8.38
C PRO A 177 16.16 8.26 8.49
N ASP A 178 17.25 8.15 9.26
CA ASP A 178 17.97 6.90 9.53
C ASP A 178 17.42 6.14 10.75
N TYR A 179 16.22 6.49 11.24
CA TYR A 179 15.61 5.82 12.39
C TYR A 179 14.90 4.51 11.98
N HIS A 180 15.68 3.42 11.91
CA HIS A 180 15.19 2.09 11.54
C HIS A 180 13.92 1.66 12.31
N ASN A 181 13.94 1.69 13.65
CA ASN A 181 12.78 1.24 14.44
C ASN A 181 11.51 2.05 14.15
N ALA A 182 11.63 3.36 13.93
CA ALA A 182 10.49 4.20 13.59
C ALA A 182 9.92 3.86 12.20
N TRP A 183 10.77 3.59 11.21
CA TRP A 183 10.34 3.10 9.90
C TRP A 183 9.66 1.73 9.99
N TYR A 184 10.20 0.79 10.77
CA TYR A 184 9.62 -0.53 10.96
C TYR A 184 8.23 -0.45 11.60
N GLN A 185 8.08 0.31 12.70
CA GLN A 185 6.79 0.46 13.39
C GLN A 185 5.76 1.19 12.51
N LEU A 186 6.20 2.23 11.78
CA LEU A 186 5.38 2.91 10.78
C LEU A 186 4.87 1.93 9.71
N ALA A 187 5.76 1.11 9.15
CA ALA A 187 5.41 0.12 8.14
C ALA A 187 4.40 -0.91 8.67
N TYR A 188 4.63 -1.43 9.87
CA TYR A 188 3.75 -2.39 10.53
C TYR A 188 2.33 -1.82 10.70
N ALA A 189 2.19 -0.62 11.29
CA ALA A 189 0.87 -0.03 11.47
C ALA A 189 0.19 0.39 10.15
N LEU A 190 0.96 0.81 9.14
CA LEU A 190 0.40 1.07 7.81
C LEU A 190 -0.16 -0.23 7.19
N SER A 191 0.51 -1.36 7.40
CA SER A 191 0.01 -2.67 6.95
C SER A 191 -1.30 -3.04 7.66
N ASP A 192 -1.35 -2.91 8.99
CA ASP A 192 -2.55 -3.19 9.79
C ASP A 192 -3.74 -2.28 9.42
N LEU A 193 -3.47 -1.03 9.03
CA LEU A 193 -4.48 -0.08 8.54
C LEU A 193 -4.91 -0.34 7.08
N GLY A 194 -4.38 -1.37 6.42
CA GLY A 194 -4.69 -1.70 5.03
C GLY A 194 -4.16 -0.67 4.03
N LYS A 195 -3.04 -0.01 4.36
CA LYS A 195 -2.31 0.90 3.46
C LYS A 195 -1.06 0.20 2.94
N GLN A 196 -1.26 -0.91 2.22
CA GLN A 196 -0.21 -1.86 1.91
C GLN A 196 0.95 -1.25 1.10
N GLU A 197 0.68 -0.42 0.09
CA GLU A 197 1.74 0.20 -0.71
C GLU A 197 2.60 1.18 0.11
N GLU A 198 1.98 1.91 1.04
CA GLU A 198 2.67 2.84 1.94
C GLU A 198 3.54 2.06 2.95
N ALA A 199 3.02 0.94 3.46
CA ALA A 199 3.75 0.02 4.33
C ALA A 199 4.99 -0.58 3.65
N ILE A 200 4.87 -1.02 2.39
CA ILE A 200 5.99 -1.57 1.62
C ILE A 200 7.13 -0.55 1.48
N LEU A 201 6.81 0.71 1.17
CA LEU A 201 7.82 1.77 1.08
C LEU A 201 8.51 2.02 2.43
N ALA A 202 7.75 2.01 3.53
CA ALA A 202 8.31 2.17 4.87
C ALA A 202 9.21 0.98 5.27
N TYR A 203 8.82 -0.25 4.94
CA TYR A 203 9.69 -1.43 5.11
C TYR A 203 10.96 -1.32 4.27
N GLU A 204 10.88 -0.81 3.04
CA GLU A 204 12.06 -0.57 2.20
C GLU A 204 13.02 0.43 2.82
N GLN A 205 12.52 1.51 3.44
CA GLN A 205 13.37 2.43 4.19
C GLN A 205 14.00 1.74 5.41
N ALA A 206 13.21 0.98 6.19
CA ALA A 206 13.73 0.24 7.34
C ALA A 206 14.85 -0.74 6.93
N LEU A 207 14.66 -1.47 5.83
CA LEU A 207 15.60 -2.45 5.29
C LEU A 207 16.81 -1.82 4.60
N ALA A 208 16.68 -0.61 4.04
CA ALA A 208 17.83 0.14 3.53
C ALA A 208 18.78 0.56 4.66
N ILE A 209 18.25 0.83 5.86
CA ILE A 209 19.03 1.18 7.05
C ILE A 209 19.61 -0.09 7.71
N GLN A 210 18.78 -1.12 7.88
CA GLN A 210 19.18 -2.39 8.51
C GLN A 210 18.75 -3.58 7.64
N PRO A 211 19.59 -3.99 6.66
CA PRO A 211 19.24 -5.08 5.72
C PRO A 211 19.09 -6.46 6.38
N GLY A 212 19.64 -6.64 7.58
CA GLY A 212 19.60 -7.86 8.37
C GLY A 212 18.38 -7.98 9.29
N ASP A 213 17.39 -7.09 9.21
CA ASP A 213 16.15 -7.24 9.97
C ASP A 213 15.21 -8.25 9.29
N TYR A 214 15.24 -9.49 9.79
CA TYR A 214 14.38 -10.56 9.28
C TYR A 214 12.89 -10.29 9.53
N GLN A 215 12.53 -9.52 10.58
CA GLN A 215 11.12 -9.21 10.88
C GLN A 215 10.56 -8.22 9.86
N ALA A 216 11.35 -7.22 9.46
CA ALA A 216 10.99 -6.31 8.36
C ALA A 216 10.83 -7.05 7.03
N TRP A 217 11.76 -7.97 6.69
CA TRP A 217 11.61 -8.81 5.49
C TRP A 217 10.35 -9.67 5.55
N TYR A 218 10.12 -10.36 6.66
CA TYR A 218 8.96 -11.22 6.84
C TYR A 218 7.64 -10.45 6.72
N ASN A 219 7.52 -9.33 7.42
CA ASN A 219 6.30 -8.54 7.40
C ASN A 219 6.08 -7.84 6.06
N LYS A 220 7.13 -7.36 5.38
CA LYS A 220 7.05 -6.89 3.99
C LYS A 220 6.52 -7.99 3.08
N GLY A 221 6.99 -9.23 3.25
CA GLY A 221 6.51 -10.40 2.54
C GLY A 221 5.01 -10.63 2.74
N ASN A 222 4.53 -10.58 3.98
CA ASN A 222 3.10 -10.71 4.29
C ASN A 222 2.27 -9.58 3.65
N THR A 223 2.72 -8.33 3.74
CA THR A 223 2.05 -7.19 3.10
C THR A 223 1.99 -7.33 1.57
N LEU A 224 3.01 -7.95 0.94
CA LEU A 224 3.01 -8.24 -0.49
C LEU A 224 2.01 -9.36 -0.86
N ILE A 225 1.80 -10.34 0.02
CA ILE A 225 0.74 -11.36 -0.15
C ILE A 225 -0.64 -10.72 -0.17
N ASP A 226 -0.91 -9.74 0.69
CA ASP A 226 -2.18 -9.01 0.71
C ASP A 226 -2.45 -8.27 -0.62
N LEU A 227 -1.39 -7.91 -1.35
CA LEU A 227 -1.46 -7.32 -2.69
C LEU A 227 -1.37 -8.35 -3.83
N LEU A 228 -1.35 -9.65 -3.52
CA LEU A 228 -1.17 -10.75 -4.47
C LEU A 228 0.14 -10.68 -5.27
N LYS A 229 1.16 -10.00 -4.74
CA LYS A 229 2.49 -9.85 -5.34
C LYS A 229 3.40 -11.01 -4.92
N PHE A 230 3.03 -12.22 -5.34
CA PHE A 230 3.65 -13.46 -4.85
C PHE A 230 5.14 -13.57 -5.18
N ASP A 231 5.59 -13.19 -6.38
CA ASP A 231 7.03 -13.24 -6.73
C ASP A 231 7.89 -12.36 -5.82
N GLU A 232 7.44 -11.15 -5.52
CA GLU A 232 8.14 -10.22 -4.60
C GLU A 232 8.11 -10.75 -3.16
N ALA A 233 7.00 -11.38 -2.74
CA ALA A 233 6.88 -11.99 -1.42
C ALA A 233 7.84 -13.19 -1.23
N VAL A 234 8.03 -14.02 -2.27
CA VAL A 234 9.02 -15.11 -2.24
C VAL A 234 10.42 -14.59 -1.91
N ILE A 235 10.84 -13.50 -2.56
CA ILE A 235 12.16 -12.89 -2.30
C ILE A 235 12.28 -12.46 -0.84
N CYS A 236 11.22 -11.86 -0.29
CA CYS A 236 11.20 -11.42 1.11
C CYS A 236 11.30 -12.60 2.09
N PHE A 237 10.56 -13.68 1.87
CA PHE A 237 10.63 -14.86 2.73
C PHE A 237 11.95 -15.62 2.58
N GLN A 238 12.52 -15.69 1.36
CA GLN A 238 13.88 -16.23 1.15
C GLN A 238 14.92 -15.43 1.94
N LYS A 239 14.86 -14.09 1.88
CA LYS A 239 15.74 -13.24 2.71
C LYS A 239 15.53 -13.47 4.20
N THR A 240 14.28 -13.66 4.63
CA THR A 240 13.95 -13.94 6.03
C THR A 240 14.63 -15.24 6.50
N VAL A 241 14.53 -16.34 5.74
CA VAL A 241 15.12 -17.62 6.12
C VAL A 241 16.64 -17.69 5.90
N GLU A 242 17.19 -16.86 5.01
CA GLU A 242 18.65 -16.66 4.91
C GLU A 242 19.22 -16.00 6.16
N ILE A 243 18.51 -15.01 6.73
CA ILE A 243 18.93 -14.26 7.91
C ILE A 243 18.62 -15.02 9.20
N GLN A 244 17.41 -15.59 9.31
CA GLN A 244 16.91 -16.31 10.48
C GLN A 244 16.40 -17.70 10.07
N PRO A 245 17.29 -18.70 9.92
CA PRO A 245 16.93 -20.01 9.37
C PRO A 245 16.00 -20.84 10.25
N ASP A 246 15.93 -20.58 11.55
CA ASP A 246 15.08 -21.31 12.51
C ASP A 246 13.65 -20.72 12.64
N PHE A 247 13.33 -19.65 11.90
CA PHE A 247 12.02 -19.03 11.94
C PHE A 247 11.01 -19.78 11.06
N TYR A 248 10.43 -20.85 11.62
CA TYR A 248 9.56 -21.78 10.90
C TYR A 248 8.36 -21.12 10.20
N HIS A 249 7.82 -20.01 10.73
CA HIS A 249 6.74 -19.25 10.10
C HIS A 249 7.12 -18.73 8.70
N ALA A 250 8.36 -18.30 8.51
CA ALA A 250 8.84 -17.84 7.21
C ALA A 250 8.97 -18.99 6.22
N TRP A 251 9.41 -20.18 6.66
CA TRP A 251 9.43 -21.38 5.81
C TRP A 251 8.02 -21.80 5.37
N ASN A 252 7.05 -21.79 6.27
CA ASN A 252 5.67 -22.10 5.93
C ASN A 252 5.07 -21.06 4.96
N ASN A 253 5.32 -19.76 5.18
CA ASN A 253 4.83 -18.71 4.28
C ASN A 253 5.55 -18.73 2.93
N LEU A 254 6.85 -19.03 2.89
CA LEU A 254 7.59 -19.28 1.65
C LEU A 254 6.95 -20.42 0.86
N GLY A 255 6.69 -21.56 1.50
CA GLY A 255 6.03 -22.69 0.88
C GLY A 255 4.63 -22.35 0.36
N SER A 256 3.84 -21.61 1.15
CA SER A 256 2.50 -21.16 0.75
C SER A 256 2.54 -20.27 -0.49
N THR A 257 3.47 -19.31 -0.49
CA THR A 257 3.65 -18.36 -1.59
C THR A 257 4.13 -19.07 -2.87
N LEU A 258 5.08 -20.00 -2.76
CA LEU A 258 5.55 -20.83 -3.87
C LEU A 258 4.41 -21.71 -4.42
N GLY A 259 3.55 -22.23 -3.55
CA GLY A 259 2.36 -22.99 -3.94
C GLY A 259 1.34 -22.16 -4.72
N CYS A 260 1.18 -20.87 -4.40
CA CYS A 260 0.38 -19.92 -5.18
C CYS A 260 0.97 -19.67 -6.59
N LEU A 261 2.29 -19.78 -6.72
CA LEU A 261 3.02 -19.68 -7.99
C LEU A 261 3.17 -21.03 -8.73
N GLU A 262 2.50 -22.09 -8.26
CA GLU A 262 2.59 -23.46 -8.79
C GLU A 262 4.01 -24.06 -8.79
N LYS A 263 4.93 -23.51 -7.99
CA LYS A 263 6.27 -24.05 -7.75
C LYS A 263 6.24 -25.13 -6.66
N LEU A 264 5.53 -26.22 -6.96
CA LEU A 264 5.09 -27.19 -5.95
C LEU A 264 6.22 -27.96 -5.26
N GLU A 265 7.30 -28.31 -5.96
CA GLU A 265 8.43 -29.02 -5.35
C GLU A 265 9.27 -28.12 -4.42
N GLU A 266 9.44 -26.85 -4.80
CA GLU A 266 10.08 -25.85 -3.93
C GLU A 266 9.19 -25.59 -2.69
N ALA A 267 7.87 -25.52 -2.88
CA ALA A 267 6.91 -25.39 -1.78
C ALA A 267 6.98 -26.59 -0.82
N PHE A 268 7.00 -27.82 -1.35
CA PHE A 268 7.18 -29.04 -0.56
C PHE A 268 8.46 -29.00 0.27
N THR A 269 9.57 -28.56 -0.32
CA THR A 269 10.86 -28.42 0.37
C THR A 269 10.76 -27.42 1.52
N ALA A 270 10.16 -26.25 1.29
CA ALA A 270 9.96 -25.23 2.32
C ALA A 270 9.05 -25.72 3.47
N TYR A 271 7.98 -26.46 3.17
CA TYR A 271 7.13 -27.04 4.22
C TYR A 271 7.86 -28.10 5.05
N ASN A 272 8.72 -28.92 4.44
CA ASN A 272 9.52 -29.88 5.20
C ASN A 272 10.46 -29.15 6.18
N GLN A 273 11.12 -28.06 5.75
CA GLN A 273 11.93 -27.25 6.64
C GLN A 273 11.11 -26.65 7.79
N ALA A 274 9.91 -26.14 7.51
CA ALA A 274 9.01 -25.65 8.57
C ALA A 274 8.64 -26.75 9.59
N ILE A 275 8.37 -27.97 9.11
CA ILE A 275 8.02 -29.14 9.95
C ILE A 275 9.22 -29.65 10.74
N GLU A 276 10.41 -29.67 10.16
CA GLU A 276 11.65 -30.06 10.86
C GLU A 276 11.91 -29.13 12.05
N LEU A 277 11.69 -27.83 11.88
CA LEU A 277 11.83 -26.82 12.93
C LEU A 277 10.69 -26.86 13.95
N GLN A 278 9.45 -27.05 13.49
CA GLN A 278 8.26 -27.09 14.33
C GLN A 278 7.34 -28.27 13.96
N PRO A 279 7.62 -29.48 14.48
CA PRO A 279 6.86 -30.69 14.12
C PRO A 279 5.38 -30.64 14.51
N ASN A 280 5.01 -29.81 15.48
CA ASN A 280 3.64 -29.65 15.96
C ASN A 280 2.86 -28.54 15.22
N ASP A 281 3.38 -27.99 14.12
CA ASP A 281 2.61 -27.04 13.30
C ASP A 281 1.68 -27.78 12.33
N TYR A 282 0.42 -27.94 12.75
CA TYR A 282 -0.60 -28.57 11.91
C TYR A 282 -0.82 -27.85 10.57
N GLN A 283 -0.55 -26.54 10.46
CA GLN A 283 -0.73 -25.79 9.22
C GLN A 283 0.32 -26.18 8.19
N ALA A 284 1.58 -26.31 8.60
CA ALA A 284 2.67 -26.77 7.74
C ALA A 284 2.40 -28.20 7.21
N TRP A 285 1.93 -29.11 8.06
CA TRP A 285 1.52 -30.46 7.64
C TRP A 285 0.37 -30.46 6.63
N LYS A 286 -0.68 -29.66 6.88
CA LYS A 286 -1.79 -29.49 5.94
C LYS A 286 -1.32 -28.94 4.60
N ASN A 287 -0.51 -27.88 4.63
CA ASN A 287 -0.02 -27.22 3.43
C ASN A 287 0.92 -28.12 2.61
N ARG A 288 1.77 -28.93 3.28
CA ARG A 288 2.55 -30.00 2.66
C ARG A 288 1.67 -31.01 1.95
N GLY A 289 0.59 -31.46 2.60
CA GLY A 289 -0.39 -32.38 2.01
C GLY A 289 -1.02 -31.82 0.73
N LEU A 290 -1.40 -30.54 0.73
CA LEU A 290 -1.95 -29.86 -0.45
C LEU A 290 -0.95 -29.78 -1.60
N ALA A 291 0.33 -29.49 -1.32
CA ALA A 291 1.37 -29.48 -2.35
C ALA A 291 1.59 -30.88 -2.94
N LEU A 292 1.67 -31.91 -2.09
CA LEU A 292 1.85 -33.30 -2.50
C LEU A 292 0.67 -33.83 -3.33
N GLU A 293 -0.56 -33.44 -2.98
CA GLU A 293 -1.75 -33.79 -3.76
C GLU A 293 -1.68 -33.21 -5.17
N LYS A 294 -1.31 -31.93 -5.30
CA LYS A 294 -1.11 -31.30 -6.62
C LYS A 294 0.04 -31.93 -7.42
N LEU A 295 1.04 -32.49 -6.74
CA LEU A 295 2.12 -33.28 -7.35
C LEU A 295 1.72 -34.73 -7.69
N GLY A 296 0.52 -35.17 -7.29
CA GLY A 296 0.05 -36.55 -7.49
C GLY A 296 0.62 -37.58 -6.52
N ARG A 297 1.33 -37.14 -5.47
CA ARG A 297 1.94 -37.99 -4.42
C ARG A 297 0.91 -38.26 -3.30
N LEU A 298 -0.16 -38.97 -3.65
CA LEU A 298 -1.38 -39.06 -2.82
C LEU A 298 -1.16 -39.79 -1.50
N GLU A 299 -0.33 -40.83 -1.44
CA GLU A 299 -0.03 -41.55 -0.19
C GLU A 299 0.66 -40.64 0.83
N GLU A 300 1.64 -39.85 0.39
CA GLU A 300 2.36 -38.91 1.25
C GLU A 300 1.48 -37.71 1.66
N ALA A 301 0.59 -37.27 0.76
CA ALA A 301 -0.41 -36.26 1.07
C ALA A 301 -1.35 -36.73 2.19
N PHE A 302 -1.87 -37.96 2.09
CA PHE A 302 -2.71 -38.57 3.12
C PHE A 302 -2.00 -38.64 4.48
N ALA A 303 -0.74 -39.10 4.50
CA ALA A 303 0.06 -39.13 5.72
C ALA A 303 0.23 -37.73 6.34
N SER A 304 0.44 -36.70 5.51
CA SER A 304 0.58 -35.32 5.98
C SER A 304 -0.72 -34.78 6.58
N TYR A 305 -1.86 -35.05 5.95
CA TYR A 305 -3.17 -34.67 6.51
C TYR A 305 -3.48 -35.42 7.80
N ASP A 306 -3.11 -36.70 7.91
CA ASP A 306 -3.28 -37.47 9.13
C ASP A 306 -2.49 -36.87 10.30
N GLN A 307 -1.23 -36.48 10.07
CA GLN A 307 -0.42 -35.78 11.07
C GLN A 307 -1.06 -34.45 11.49
N ALA A 308 -1.55 -33.64 10.55
CA ALA A 308 -2.25 -32.39 10.88
C ALA A 308 -3.48 -32.61 11.79
N ILE A 309 -4.26 -33.68 11.55
CA ILE A 309 -5.43 -34.04 12.37
C ILE A 309 -5.01 -34.57 13.73
N GLN A 310 -3.96 -35.40 13.80
CA GLN A 310 -3.44 -35.89 15.08
C GLN A 310 -3.00 -34.74 15.99
N ILE A 311 -2.35 -33.73 15.42
CA ILE A 311 -1.92 -32.53 16.14
C ILE A 311 -3.11 -31.66 16.54
N LYS A 312 -4.10 -31.45 15.65
CA LYS A 312 -5.28 -30.62 15.91
C LYS A 312 -6.57 -31.33 15.46
N PRO A 313 -7.17 -32.18 16.31
CA PRO A 313 -8.35 -32.97 15.95
C PRO A 313 -9.59 -32.15 15.59
N ASP A 314 -9.78 -30.99 16.22
CA ASP A 314 -10.94 -30.11 16.00
C ASP A 314 -10.82 -29.23 14.75
N TYR A 315 -9.75 -29.41 13.95
CA TYR A 315 -9.55 -28.65 12.73
C TYR A 315 -10.37 -29.24 11.58
N LEU A 316 -11.64 -28.78 11.48
CA LEU A 316 -12.66 -29.20 10.51
C LEU A 316 -12.20 -29.26 9.04
N ASP A 317 -11.20 -28.47 8.65
CA ASP A 317 -10.68 -28.46 7.28
C ASP A 317 -9.79 -29.68 6.97
N ALA A 318 -8.97 -30.15 7.92
CA ALA A 318 -8.07 -31.27 7.66
C ALA A 318 -8.82 -32.60 7.47
N SER A 319 -9.93 -32.81 8.18
CA SER A 319 -10.79 -33.98 7.96
C SER A 319 -11.38 -34.03 6.55
N LYS A 320 -11.77 -32.87 5.98
CA LYS A 320 -12.23 -32.78 4.58
C LYS A 320 -11.11 -33.09 3.59
N TYR A 321 -9.91 -32.56 3.83
CA TYR A 321 -8.74 -32.83 2.98
C TYR A 321 -8.30 -34.30 3.05
N LYS A 322 -8.36 -34.93 4.23
CA LYS A 322 -8.09 -36.37 4.38
C LYS A 322 -9.10 -37.22 3.62
N GLU A 323 -10.39 -36.89 3.69
CA GLU A 323 -11.42 -37.61 2.96
C GLU A 323 -11.27 -37.45 1.44
N LEU A 324 -10.91 -36.24 0.98
CA LEU A 324 -10.59 -35.96 -0.42
C LEU A 324 -9.38 -36.78 -0.90
N ALA A 325 -8.30 -36.78 -0.11
CA ALA A 325 -7.08 -37.52 -0.41
C ALA A 325 -7.34 -39.04 -0.48
N LEU A 326 -8.13 -39.58 0.45
CA LEU A 326 -8.50 -40.99 0.46
C LEU A 326 -9.29 -41.38 -0.80
N ARG A 327 -10.31 -40.58 -1.17
CA ARG A 327 -11.09 -40.81 -2.39
C ARG A 327 -10.22 -40.76 -3.65
N ASN A 328 -9.27 -39.83 -3.71
CA ASN A 328 -8.36 -39.70 -4.85
C ASN A 328 -7.40 -40.90 -4.92
N LEU A 329 -6.89 -41.36 -3.79
CA LEU A 329 -6.03 -42.54 -3.69
C LEU A 329 -6.76 -43.82 -4.12
N GLU A 330 -8.01 -44.01 -3.68
CA GLU A 330 -8.85 -45.14 -4.08
C GLU A 330 -9.13 -45.15 -5.58
N LYS A 331 -9.45 -43.99 -6.17
CA LYS A 331 -9.62 -43.85 -7.62
C LYS A 331 -8.36 -44.21 -8.39
N GLN A 332 -7.19 -43.75 -7.94
CA GLN A 332 -5.92 -44.07 -8.58
C GLN A 332 -5.60 -45.57 -8.54
N LYS A 333 -5.84 -46.22 -7.39
CA LYS A 333 -5.68 -47.68 -7.23
C LYS A 333 -6.65 -48.46 -8.13
N GLN A 334 -7.91 -48.03 -8.23
CA GLN A 334 -8.90 -48.65 -9.12
C GLN A 334 -8.52 -48.49 -10.60
N ALA A 335 -8.04 -47.31 -11.01
CA ALA A 335 -7.57 -47.05 -12.36
C ALA A 335 -6.35 -47.93 -12.71
N ALA A 336 -5.39 -48.06 -11.80
CA ALA A 336 -4.22 -48.92 -11.99
C ALA A 336 -4.60 -50.40 -12.14
N MET A 337 -5.50 -50.91 -11.29
CA MET A 337 -6.01 -52.28 -11.40
C MET A 337 -6.74 -52.54 -12.72
N SER A 338 -7.54 -51.57 -13.17
CA SER A 338 -8.27 -51.67 -14.44
C SER A 338 -7.33 -51.66 -15.66
N SER A 339 -6.30 -50.81 -15.63
CA SER A 339 -5.27 -50.74 -16.68
C SER A 339 -4.47 -52.04 -16.79
N ASN A 340 -4.04 -52.62 -15.66
CA ASN A 340 -3.32 -53.89 -15.63
C ASN A 340 -4.15 -55.05 -16.20
N LYS A 341 -5.46 -55.13 -15.90
CA LYS A 341 -6.36 -56.13 -16.50
C LYS A 341 -6.44 -55.99 -18.03
N LEU A 342 -6.52 -54.76 -18.54
CA LEU A 342 -6.52 -54.47 -19.98
C LEU A 342 -5.19 -54.82 -20.68
N THR A 343 -4.05 -54.72 -19.98
CA THR A 343 -2.74 -55.06 -20.56
C THR A 343 -2.51 -56.57 -20.62
N VAL A 344 -3.02 -57.33 -19.65
CA VAL A 344 -2.97 -58.79 -19.63
C VAL A 344 -3.82 -59.37 -20.76
N ILE A 345 -5.05 -58.87 -20.96
CA ILE A 345 -5.96 -59.33 -22.02
C ILE A 345 -5.42 -59.09 -23.44
N LYS A 346 -4.54 -58.10 -23.65
CA LYS A 346 -3.93 -57.81 -24.97
C LYS A 346 -2.67 -58.64 -25.28
N ARG A 347 -2.16 -59.41 -24.32
CA ARG A 347 -0.93 -60.23 -24.47
C ARG A 347 -1.22 -61.73 -24.58
N GLU A 348 -2.47 -62.13 -24.36
CA GLU A 348 -3.02 -63.45 -24.70
C GLU A 348 -3.61 -63.41 -26.10
#